data_AF-A0A4Y5YH14-F1
#
_entry.id   AF-A0A4Y5YH14-F1
#
_cell.length_a   1.000
_cell.length_b   1.000
_cell.length_c   1.000
_cell.angle_alpha   90.00
_cell.angle_beta   90.00
_cell.angle_gamma   90.00
#
_symmetry.space_group_name_H-M   'P 1'
#
loop_
_entity.id
_entity.type
_entity.pdbx_description
1 polymer ?
#
loop_
_entity_poly.entity_id
_entity_poly.type
_entity_poly.pdbx_seq_one_letter_code
_entity_poly.pdbx_strand_id
1 'polypeptide(L)'
;MSITLEQIASTLNELQCRTNFNIKNVTEYMLPELKEPVYLHVDGKTPLLIIRPAFEIFSTELVTIDGVRAKYDYYHNAQMTRFPTRKNKGLNETLTHYGLAFEFDTTDSITLFINRLIEIVKG
;
A
#
# COMPACT_ATOMS: atom_id res chain seq x y z
N MET A 1 12.60 -9.80 -11.87
CA MET A 1 11.20 -10.10 -12.23
C MET A 1 10.36 -9.45 -11.17
N SER A 2 9.37 -8.64 -11.54
CA SER A 2 8.45 -8.05 -10.56
C SER A 2 7.44 -9.10 -10.12
N ILE A 3 7.08 -9.08 -8.84
CA ILE A 3 6.09 -9.99 -8.26
C ILE A 3 4.69 -9.77 -8.85
N THR A 4 3.86 -10.81 -8.91
CA THR A 4 2.48 -10.69 -9.38
C THR A 4 1.51 -10.29 -8.27
N LEU A 5 0.33 -9.78 -8.67
CA LEU A 5 -0.75 -9.47 -7.74
C LEU A 5 -1.13 -10.68 -6.87
N GLU A 6 -1.20 -11.87 -7.47
CA GLU A 6 -1.60 -13.12 -6.79
C GLU A 6 -0.59 -13.53 -5.72
N GLN A 7 0.71 -13.32 -5.98
CA GLN A 7 1.77 -13.57 -5.01
C GLN A 7 1.65 -12.61 -3.82
N ILE A 8 1.45 -11.30 -4.08
CA ILE A 8 1.22 -10.32 -3.00
C ILE A 8 -0.02 -10.67 -2.18
N ALA A 9 -1.13 -10.97 -2.85
CA ALA A 9 -2.39 -11.32 -2.20
C ALA A 9 -2.24 -12.58 -1.34
N SER A 10 -1.54 -13.60 -1.84
CA SER A 10 -1.23 -14.82 -1.08
C SER A 10 -0.41 -14.51 0.17
N THR A 11 0.68 -13.73 0.03
CA THR A 11 1.52 -13.32 1.16
C THR A 11 0.74 -12.52 2.21
N LEU A 12 -0.11 -11.58 1.78
CA LEU A 12 -0.96 -10.81 2.70
C LEU A 12 -1.94 -11.71 3.47
N ASN A 13 -2.55 -12.69 2.79
CA ASN A 13 -3.44 -13.66 3.43
C ASN A 13 -2.68 -14.56 4.43
N GLU A 14 -1.46 -15.00 4.09
CA GLU A 14 -0.59 -15.77 5.00
C GLU A 14 -0.22 -14.97 6.26
N LEU A 15 0.00 -13.66 6.10
CA LEU A 15 0.20 -12.71 7.18
C LEU A 15 -1.09 -12.35 7.93
N GLN A 16 -2.18 -13.09 7.72
CA GLN A 16 -3.48 -12.87 8.34
C GLN A 16 -4.08 -11.47 8.08
N CYS A 17 -3.65 -10.79 7.00
CA CYS A 17 -4.26 -9.54 6.58
C CYS A 17 -5.66 -9.84 6.04
N ARG A 18 -6.69 -9.20 6.60
CA ARG A 18 -8.07 -9.45 6.18
C ARG A 18 -8.41 -8.61 4.97
N THR A 19 -8.96 -9.22 3.93
CA THR A 19 -9.50 -8.50 2.78
C THR A 19 -10.90 -7.98 3.11
N ASN A 20 -11.17 -6.68 2.91
CA ASN A 20 -12.50 -6.10 3.11
C ASN A 20 -13.31 -6.07 1.80
N PHE A 21 -12.76 -5.48 0.74
CA PHE A 21 -13.44 -5.36 -0.56
C PHE A 21 -12.45 -5.21 -1.71
N ASN A 22 -12.88 -5.62 -2.91
CA ASN A 22 -12.18 -5.38 -4.16
C ASN A 22 -13.08 -4.52 -5.07
N ILE A 23 -12.64 -3.30 -5.40
CA ILE A 23 -13.38 -2.37 -6.25
C ILE A 23 -12.42 -1.77 -7.29
N LYS A 24 -12.72 -1.93 -8.58
CA LYS A 24 -11.98 -1.33 -9.71
C LYS A 24 -10.45 -1.58 -9.62
N ASN A 25 -10.04 -2.84 -9.43
CA ASN A 25 -8.64 -3.24 -9.30
C ASN A 25 -7.91 -2.69 -8.06
N VAL A 26 -8.64 -2.13 -7.09
CA VAL A 26 -8.14 -1.78 -5.77
C VAL A 26 -8.71 -2.77 -4.77
N THR A 27 -7.85 -3.49 -4.07
CA THR A 27 -8.24 -4.40 -2.99
C THR A 27 -7.86 -3.77 -1.66
N GLU A 28 -8.81 -3.64 -0.74
CA GLU A 28 -8.54 -3.20 0.62
C GLU A 28 -8.18 -4.40 1.49
N TYR A 29 -7.00 -4.33 2.11
CA TYR A 29 -6.52 -5.23 3.14
C TYR A 29 -6.43 -4.49 4.48
N MET A 30 -6.63 -5.21 5.57
CA MET A 30 -6.44 -4.72 6.93
C MET A 30 -5.33 -5.54 7.57
N LEU A 31 -4.34 -4.88 8.16
CA LEU A 31 -3.27 -5.55 8.86
C LEU A 31 -3.81 -6.44 10.00
N PRO A 32 -3.16 -7.58 10.30
CA PRO A 32 -3.54 -8.42 11.42
C PRO A 32 -3.37 -7.65 12.74
N GLU A 33 -4.34 -7.80 13.65
CA GLU A 33 -4.34 -7.19 15.00
C GLU A 33 -4.38 -5.65 15.03
N LEU A 34 -4.17 -4.98 13.90
CA LEU A 34 -4.09 -3.55 13.76
C LEU A 34 -5.22 -3.06 12.85
N LYS A 35 -5.93 -2.01 13.25
CA LYS A 35 -6.99 -1.39 12.42
C LYS A 35 -6.40 -0.49 11.33
N GLU A 36 -5.34 -0.96 10.70
CA GLU A 36 -4.55 -0.25 9.70
C GLU A 36 -4.93 -0.74 8.30
N PRO A 37 -5.56 0.10 7.47
CA PRO A 37 -5.92 -0.24 6.10
C PRO A 37 -4.73 -0.08 5.16
N VAL A 38 -4.57 -1.07 4.28
CA VAL A 38 -3.57 -1.14 3.21
C VAL A 38 -4.31 -1.43 1.93
N TYR A 39 -4.06 -0.68 0.86
CA TYR A 39 -4.67 -0.94 -0.44
C TYR A 39 -3.67 -1.63 -1.35
N LEU A 40 -4.14 -2.59 -2.14
CA LEU A 40 -3.37 -3.22 -3.20
C LEU A 40 -4.02 -2.85 -4.53
N HIS A 41 -3.28 -2.15 -5.38
CA HIS A 41 -3.76 -1.72 -6.69
C HIS A 41 -2.84 -2.21 -7.80
N VAL A 42 -3.39 -2.63 -8.94
CA VAL A 42 -2.59 -2.94 -10.13
C VAL A 42 -2.60 -1.73 -11.06
N ASP A 43 -1.47 -1.04 -11.13
CA ASP A 43 -1.26 0.06 -12.06
C ASP A 43 -0.73 -0.50 -13.40
N GLY A 44 -1.65 -0.78 -14.32
CA GLY A 44 -1.36 -1.42 -15.60
C GLY A 44 -0.95 -2.89 -15.45
N LYS A 45 0.34 -3.13 -15.25
CA LYS A 45 0.92 -4.48 -15.02
C LYS A 45 1.68 -4.61 -13.72
N THR A 46 1.95 -3.50 -13.05
CA THR A 46 2.75 -3.50 -11.82
C THR A 46 1.81 -3.42 -10.63
N PRO A 47 1.83 -4.42 -9.74
CA PRO A 47 1.08 -4.32 -8.51
C PRO A 47 1.78 -3.37 -7.53
N LEU A 48 0.99 -2.48 -6.94
CA LEU A 48 1.40 -1.45 -6.00
C LEU A 48 0.65 -1.66 -4.69
N LEU A 49 1.38 -1.62 -3.59
CA LEU A 49 0.80 -1.59 -2.26
C LEU A 49 0.80 -0.15 -1.77
N ILE A 50 -0.35 0.35 -1.36
CA ILE A 50 -0.55 1.73 -0.95
C ILE A 50 -0.91 1.77 0.53
N ILE A 51 -0.12 2.53 1.29
CA ILE A 51 -0.31 2.74 2.74
C ILE A 51 -0.67 4.19 3.03
N ARG A 52 -1.13 4.45 4.27
CA ARG A 52 -1.49 5.80 4.70
C ARG A 52 -0.30 6.76 4.58
N PRO A 53 -0.53 8.02 4.19
CA PRO A 53 0.53 9.02 4.10
C PRO A 53 1.16 9.38 5.45
N ALA A 54 0.52 9.03 6.57
CA ALA A 54 1.11 9.17 7.91
C ALA A 54 2.44 8.41 8.08
N PHE A 55 2.66 7.33 7.30
CA PHE A 55 3.91 6.58 7.31
C PHE A 55 5.01 7.18 6.44
N GLU A 56 4.82 8.39 5.89
CA GLU A 56 5.83 9.05 5.06
C GLU A 56 7.16 9.22 5.79
N ILE A 57 7.11 9.52 7.09
CA ILE A 57 8.29 9.63 7.95
C ILE A 57 9.07 8.31 8.06
N PHE A 58 8.39 7.18 7.88
CA PHE A 58 8.97 5.83 7.88
C PHE A 58 9.24 5.32 6.47
N SER A 59 8.84 6.06 5.42
CA SER A 59 9.03 5.64 4.02
C SER A 59 10.50 5.42 3.71
N THR A 60 11.39 6.31 4.18
CA THR A 60 12.84 6.16 4.01
C THR A 60 13.35 4.86 4.64
N GLU A 61 12.80 4.48 5.79
CA GLU A 61 13.15 3.23 6.47
C GLU A 61 12.60 2.01 5.71
N LEU A 62 11.35 2.07 5.26
CA LEU A 62 10.71 0.99 4.50
C LEU A 62 11.40 0.73 3.15
N VAL A 63 11.94 1.76 2.51
CA VAL A 63 12.72 1.64 1.25
C VAL A 63 14.12 1.05 1.48
N THR A 64 14.61 0.99 2.74
CA THR A 64 15.88 0.28 3.02
C THR A 64 15.74 -1.24 2.90
N ILE A 65 14.52 -1.77 2.90
CA ILE A 65 14.25 -3.19 2.72
C ILE A 65 14.59 -3.58 1.29
N ASP A 66 15.44 -4.59 1.13
CA ASP A 66 15.88 -5.06 -0.18
C ASP A 66 14.67 -5.51 -1.03
N GLY A 67 14.59 -4.98 -2.25
CA GLY A 67 13.49 -5.24 -3.17
C GLY A 67 12.21 -4.41 -2.90
N VAL A 68 12.22 -3.44 -1.98
CA VAL A 68 11.12 -2.46 -1.81
C VAL A 68 11.47 -1.16 -2.53
N ARG A 69 10.53 -0.65 -3.33
CA ARG A 69 10.68 0.64 -4.03
C ARG A 69 9.46 1.52 -3.77
N ALA A 70 9.66 2.68 -3.14
CA ALA A 70 8.59 3.68 -3.03
C ALA A 70 8.44 4.47 -4.34
N LYS A 71 7.20 4.78 -4.73
CA LYS A 71 6.95 5.83 -5.70
C LYS A 71 7.14 7.20 -5.04
N TYR A 72 7.89 8.08 -5.71
CA TYR A 72 8.19 9.42 -5.20
C TYR A 72 6.96 10.32 -5.09
N ASP A 73 5.96 10.13 -5.96
CA ASP A 73 4.71 10.88 -5.94
C ASP A 73 3.61 10.17 -5.15
N TYR A 74 2.71 10.96 -4.56
CA TYR A 74 1.52 10.40 -3.92
C TYR A 74 0.63 9.71 -4.94
N TYR A 75 0.18 8.52 -4.57
CA TYR A 75 -0.79 7.78 -5.37
C TYR A 75 -2.20 8.27 -5.04
N HIS A 76 -2.94 8.74 -6.04
CA HIS A 76 -4.29 9.28 -5.90
C HIS A 76 -5.34 8.32 -6.46
N ASN A 77 -6.32 7.92 -5.65
CA ASN A 77 -7.39 7.03 -6.08
C ASN A 77 -8.65 7.21 -5.23
N ALA A 78 -9.81 7.45 -5.88
CA ALA A 78 -11.08 7.70 -5.20
C ALA A 78 -11.60 6.51 -4.37
N GLN A 79 -11.12 5.28 -4.62
CA GLN A 79 -11.56 4.09 -3.89
C GLN A 79 -10.85 3.91 -2.53
N MET A 80 -9.80 4.68 -2.24
CA MET A 80 -9.06 4.62 -0.97
C MET A 80 -9.76 5.41 0.14
N THR A 81 -11.04 5.13 0.38
CA THR A 81 -11.93 5.97 1.21
C THR A 81 -11.49 6.09 2.67
N ARG A 82 -10.63 5.18 3.17
CA ARG A 82 -10.04 5.25 4.52
C ARG A 82 -8.87 6.24 4.63
N PHE A 83 -8.30 6.69 3.52
CA PHE A 83 -7.14 7.58 3.50
C PHE A 83 -7.59 9.05 3.51
N PRO A 84 -6.75 9.98 3.99
CA PRO A 84 -7.08 11.40 3.91
C PRO A 84 -7.19 11.83 2.44
N THR A 85 -7.96 12.88 2.19
CA THR A 85 -8.04 13.51 0.87
C THR A 85 -7.08 14.69 0.78
N ARG A 86 -6.55 14.93 -0.42
CA ARG A 86 -5.76 16.13 -0.73
C ARG A 86 -6.30 16.73 -2.02
N LYS A 87 -6.23 18.06 -2.12
CA LYS A 87 -6.52 18.76 -3.38
C LYS A 87 -5.49 18.30 -4.42
N ASN A 88 -5.96 17.61 -5.46
CA ASN A 88 -5.14 17.29 -6.62
C ASN A 88 -5.05 18.55 -7.51
N LYS A 89 -3.85 18.96 -7.94
CA LYS A 89 -3.60 20.18 -8.74
C LYS A 89 -4.05 20.02 -10.22
N GLY A 90 -5.23 19.44 -10.46
CA GLY A 90 -5.82 19.26 -11.78
C GLY A 90 -6.93 20.27 -12.11
N LEU A 91 -7.46 20.20 -13.34
CA LEU A 91 -8.50 21.08 -13.91
C LEU A 91 -9.82 21.13 -13.11
N ASN A 92 -10.08 20.13 -12.27
CA ASN A 92 -11.10 20.19 -11.23
C ASN A 92 -10.40 19.96 -9.89
N GLU A 93 -10.49 20.90 -8.96
CA GLU A 93 -9.97 20.81 -7.58
C GLU A 93 -10.73 19.74 -6.76
N THR A 94 -10.68 18.47 -7.18
CA THR A 94 -11.33 17.39 -6.46
C THR A 94 -10.43 16.89 -5.35
N LEU A 95 -11.00 16.84 -4.14
CA LEU A 95 -10.42 16.12 -3.02
C LEU A 95 -10.39 14.63 -3.39
N THR A 96 -9.19 14.13 -3.68
CA THR A 96 -8.99 12.72 -3.99
C THR A 96 -8.17 12.08 -2.87
N HIS A 97 -8.56 10.88 -2.45
CA HIS A 97 -7.79 10.14 -1.45
C HIS A 97 -6.38 9.86 -1.97
N TYR A 98 -5.39 9.98 -1.09
CA TYR A 98 -4.00 9.83 -1.45
C TYR A 98 -3.23 8.97 -0.44
N GLY A 99 -2.21 8.28 -0.92
CA GLY A 99 -1.34 7.45 -0.09
C GLY A 99 0.04 7.27 -0.71
N LEU A 100 0.87 6.49 -0.03
CA LEU A 100 2.23 6.17 -0.46
C LEU A 100 2.22 4.83 -1.15
N ALA A 101 2.62 4.78 -2.42
CA ALA A 101 2.67 3.54 -3.19
C ALA A 101 4.06 2.90 -3.15
N PHE A 102 4.09 1.59 -2.96
CA PHE A 102 5.29 0.77 -2.89
C PHE A 102 5.20 -0.38 -3.90
N GLU A 103 6.30 -0.62 -4.58
CA GLU A 103 6.56 -1.73 -5.47
C GLU A 103 7.49 -2.73 -4.79
N PHE A 104 7.35 -4.00 -5.17
CA PHE A 104 8.11 -5.09 -4.60
C PHE A 104 8.71 -5.96 -5.70
N ASP A 105 9.93 -6.42 -5.46
CA ASP A 105 10.61 -7.36 -6.37
C ASP A 105 10.34 -8.82 -5.97
N THR A 106 10.16 -9.11 -4.67
CA THR A 106 10.04 -10.49 -4.15
C THR A 106 8.95 -10.62 -3.07
N THR A 107 8.51 -11.86 -2.82
CA THR A 107 7.56 -12.19 -1.73
C THR A 107 8.16 -11.87 -0.36
N ASP A 108 9.46 -12.12 -0.17
CA ASP A 108 10.18 -11.84 1.07
C ASP A 108 10.19 -10.34 1.39
N SER A 109 10.38 -9.49 0.38
CA SER A 109 10.32 -8.03 0.53
C SER A 109 8.97 -7.56 1.09
N ILE A 110 7.86 -8.19 0.66
CA ILE A 110 6.50 -7.87 1.15
C ILE A 110 6.34 -8.31 2.59
N THR A 111 6.77 -9.53 2.91
CA THR A 111 6.70 -10.07 4.28
C THR A 111 7.46 -9.18 5.24
N LEU A 112 8.70 -8.81 4.90
CA LEU A 112 9.51 -7.89 5.69
C LEU A 112 8.85 -6.52 5.80
N PHE A 113 8.32 -5.97 4.71
CA PHE A 113 7.64 -4.69 4.71
C PHE A 113 6.41 -4.65 5.62
N ILE A 114 5.55 -5.67 5.53
CA ILE A 114 4.33 -5.73 6.34
C ILE A 114 4.68 -5.94 7.81
N ASN A 115 5.62 -6.83 8.13
CA ASN A 115 6.08 -7.01 9.51
C ASN A 115 6.65 -5.70 10.07
N ARG A 116 7.49 -5.00 9.29
CA ARG A 116 8.05 -3.71 9.71
C ARG A 116 6.97 -2.66 9.93
N LEU A 117 5.99 -2.60 9.04
CA LEU A 117 4.84 -1.71 9.18
C LEU A 117 4.03 -2.04 10.45
N ILE A 118 3.80 -3.30 10.76
CA ILE A 118 3.13 -3.74 11.99
C ILE A 118 3.93 -3.28 13.23
N GLU A 119 5.26 -3.43 13.23
CA GLU A 119 6.12 -2.95 14.32
C GLU A 119 5.99 -1.43 14.50
N ILE A 120 6.09 -0.66 13.41
CA ILE A 120 5.96 0.80 13.42
C ILE A 120 4.59 1.25 13.97
N VAL A 121 3.51 0.54 13.61
CA VAL A 121 2.16 0.86 14.10
C VAL A 121 1.99 0.47 15.57
N LYS A 122 2.63 -0.61 16.03
CA LYS A 122 2.57 -1.05 17.43
C LYS A 122 3.34 -0.09 18.37
N GLY A 123 4.38 0.56 17.87
CA GLY A 123 5.18 1.55 18.62
C GLY A 123 6.34 0.92 19.37
#